data_AF-A0A9E7JRL3-F1
#
_entry.id   AF-A0A9E7JRL3-F1
#
_cell.length_a   1.000
_cell.length_b   1.000
_cell.length_c   1.000
_cell.angle_alpha   90.00
_cell.angle_beta   90.00
_cell.angle_gamma   90.00
#
_symmetry.space_group_name_H-M   'P 1'
#
loop_
_entity.id
_entity.type
_entity.pdbx_description
1 polymer ?
#
loop_
_entity_poly.entity_id
_entity_poly.type
_entity_poly.pdbx_seq_one_letter_code
_entity_poly.pdbx_strand_id
1 'polypeptide(L)'
;METASFFPVDPQIPVDFNIRKSLTGRGLTVHDAQGSLAYRICAPRRRRCSSSSAPNPRLTKTLFDAAGNPSISVVYHNDEWHGYRGNSQEPKDLIFTVRKILYSPFETELHVFLSSTNIGDQKSCFRLKGNPFRRACTIISGNSIVAQVIIIFAPLFAQL
;
A
#
# COMPACT_ATOMS: atom_id res chain seq x y z
N MET A 1 -27.39 -27.13 25.89
CA MET A 1 -25.94 -27.18 26.14
C MET A 1 -25.23 -26.95 24.82
N GLU A 2 -24.40 -25.93 24.84
CA GLU A 2 -23.70 -25.30 23.72
C GLU A 2 -22.48 -26.13 23.32
N THR A 3 -22.23 -26.26 22.02
CA THR A 3 -20.91 -26.64 21.50
C THR A 3 -20.53 -25.62 20.44
N ALA A 4 -19.84 -24.57 20.88
CA ALA A 4 -19.16 -23.64 20.00
C ALA A 4 -18.02 -24.38 19.30
N SER A 5 -18.08 -24.44 17.97
CA SER A 5 -17.00 -24.94 17.14
C SER A 5 -15.80 -23.98 17.25
N PHE A 6 -14.77 -24.40 17.99
CA PHE A 6 -13.47 -23.75 17.95
C PHE A 6 -12.86 -23.97 16.57
N PHE A 7 -12.98 -22.96 15.70
CA PHE A 7 -12.09 -22.87 14.55
C PHE A 7 -10.70 -22.49 15.06
N PRO A 8 -9.63 -23.22 14.70
CA PRO A 8 -8.29 -22.77 15.00
C PRO A 8 -8.08 -21.43 14.28
N VAL A 9 -7.85 -20.39 15.07
CA VAL A 9 -7.29 -19.12 14.58
C VAL A 9 -5.93 -19.49 14.01
N ASP A 10 -5.82 -19.57 12.69
CA ASP A 10 -4.55 -19.74 12.01
C ASP A 10 -3.69 -18.52 12.38
N PRO A 11 -2.60 -18.67 13.16
CA PRO A 11 -1.79 -17.53 13.54
C PRO A 11 -1.02 -17.10 12.29
N GLN A 12 -1.61 -16.17 11.54
CA GLN A 12 -0.89 -15.46 10.48
C GLN A 12 0.30 -14.77 11.14
N ILE A 13 1.48 -15.37 10.99
CA ILE A 13 2.74 -14.83 11.49
C ILE A 13 2.85 -13.40 10.93
N PRO A 14 3.02 -12.37 11.78
CA PRO A 14 3.15 -11.01 11.30
C PRO A 14 4.34 -10.91 10.36
N VAL A 15 4.12 -10.32 9.18
CA VAL A 15 5.16 -10.10 8.17
C VAL A 15 5.65 -8.67 8.28
N ASP A 16 6.94 -8.50 8.58
CA ASP A 16 7.57 -7.19 8.66
C ASP A 16 8.24 -6.81 7.34
N PHE A 17 8.09 -5.53 6.98
CA PHE A 17 8.74 -4.93 5.82
C PHE A 17 9.55 -3.69 6.18
N ASN A 18 10.74 -3.57 5.57
CA ASN A 18 11.59 -2.40 5.64
C ASN A 18 11.51 -1.60 4.33
N ILE A 19 11.07 -0.34 4.42
CA ILE A 19 10.97 0.55 3.26
C ILE A 19 12.21 1.45 3.21
N ARG A 20 12.93 1.42 2.09
CA ARG A 20 14.13 2.22 1.84
C ARG A 20 13.91 3.16 0.67
N LYS A 21 14.40 4.39 0.78
CA LYS A 21 14.52 5.29 -0.37
C LYS A 21 15.72 4.84 -1.21
N SER A 22 15.55 4.74 -2.52
CA SER A 22 16.66 4.46 -3.42
C SER A 22 17.73 5.56 -3.32
N LEU A 23 19.01 5.16 -3.25
CA LEU A 23 20.16 6.09 -3.17
C LEU A 23 20.24 7.03 -4.38
N THR A 24 19.67 6.63 -5.52
CA THR A 24 19.59 7.47 -6.73
C THR A 24 18.51 8.55 -6.65
N GLY A 25 17.79 8.66 -5.52
CA GLY A 25 16.67 9.56 -5.32
C GLY A 25 15.41 9.18 -6.10
N ARG A 26 15.42 8.06 -6.83
CA ARG A 26 14.33 7.61 -7.70
C ARG A 26 13.70 6.32 -7.16
N GLY A 27 12.54 6.46 -6.52
CA GLY A 27 11.70 5.34 -6.09
C GLY A 27 12.01 4.81 -4.68
N LEU A 28 11.28 3.77 -4.30
CA LEU A 28 11.38 3.08 -3.02
C LEU A 28 11.63 1.58 -3.26
N THR A 29 12.33 0.95 -2.35
CA THR A 29 12.44 -0.52 -2.27
C THR A 29 11.85 -0.99 -0.95
N VAL A 30 11.18 -2.13 -1.01
CA VAL A 30 10.57 -2.80 0.14
C VAL A 30 11.31 -4.11 0.32
N HIS A 31 11.84 -4.33 1.51
CA HIS A 31 12.60 -5.52 1.86
C HIS A 31 11.86 -6.29 2.95
N ASP A 32 11.95 -7.61 2.94
CA ASP A 32 11.45 -8.44 4.04
C ASP A 32 12.32 -8.31 5.31
N ALA A 33 11.94 -9.03 6.37
CA ALA A 33 12.67 -9.06 7.63
C ALA A 33 14.11 -9.61 7.50
N GLN A 34 14.38 -10.42 6.49
CA GLN A 34 15.70 -10.98 6.18
C GLN A 34 16.55 -10.03 5.33
N GLY A 35 15.97 -8.94 4.84
CA GLY A 35 16.62 -7.95 3.98
C GLY A 35 16.53 -8.24 2.48
N SER A 36 15.87 -9.33 2.08
CA SER A 36 15.65 -9.66 0.67
C SER A 36 14.69 -8.67 0.03
N LEU A 37 14.88 -8.35 -1.25
CA LEU A 37 13.99 -7.46 -1.97
C LEU A 37 12.63 -8.14 -2.17
N ALA A 38 11.56 -7.57 -1.59
CA ALA A 38 10.19 -8.01 -1.79
C ALA A 38 9.52 -7.25 -2.94
N TYR A 39 9.64 -5.91 -2.93
CA TYR A 39 9.01 -5.05 -3.92
C TYR A 39 9.84 -3.82 -4.28
N ARG A 40 9.52 -3.24 -5.43
CA ARG A 40 10.07 -1.96 -5.88
C ARG A 40 8.95 -1.03 -6.31
N ILE A 41 9.00 0.21 -5.85
CA ILE A 41 8.14 1.29 -6.32
C ILE A 41 9.02 2.20 -7.16
N CYS A 42 8.95 2.07 -8.48
CA CYS A 42 9.76 2.93 -9.35
C CYS A 42 9.10 4.30 -9.49
N ALA A 43 9.89 5.37 -9.35
CA ALA A 43 9.51 6.63 -9.97
C ALA A 43 9.45 6.41 -11.49
N PRO A 44 8.55 7.09 -12.22
CA PRO A 44 8.39 6.85 -13.64
C PRO A 44 9.72 7.09 -14.36
N ARG A 45 10.25 6.05 -14.99
CA ARG A 45 11.32 6.25 -15.96
C ARG A 45 10.69 6.98 -17.13
N ARG A 46 11.27 8.12 -17.56
CA ARG A 46 11.07 8.60 -18.93
C ARG A 46 11.67 7.56 -19.88
N ARG A 47 10.98 6.44 -20.10
CA ARG A 47 11.23 5.63 -21.28
C ARG A 47 10.65 6.44 -22.43
N ARG A 48 11.48 6.76 -23.44
CA ARG A 48 10.97 7.18 -24.75
C ARG A 48 10.25 5.97 -25.33
N CYS A 49 8.98 5.82 -25.03
CA CYS A 49 8.09 4.88 -25.70
C CYS A 49 7.15 5.73 -26.55
N SER A 50 7.40 5.70 -27.85
CA SER A 50 6.66 6.40 -28.89
C SER A 50 5.33 5.70 -29.14
N SER A 51 4.40 5.80 -28.19
CA SER A 51 3.01 5.37 -28.39
C SER A 51 2.10 6.17 -27.45
N SER A 52 1.14 6.85 -28.04
CA SER A 52 0.32 7.96 -27.50
C SER A 52 -0.74 7.59 -26.45
N SER A 53 -0.59 6.46 -25.76
CA SER A 53 -1.54 5.95 -24.76
C SER A 53 -0.93 5.67 -23.38
N ALA A 54 0.34 6.02 -23.16
CA ALA A 54 1.00 5.76 -21.89
C ALA A 54 0.41 6.64 -20.75
N PRO A 55 0.11 6.04 -19.58
CA PRO A 55 -0.32 6.75 -18.38
C PRO A 55 0.54 7.96 -18.08
N ASN A 56 -0.07 9.09 -17.67
CA ASN A 56 0.72 10.24 -17.23
C ASN A 56 1.65 9.80 -16.09
N PRO A 57 2.97 9.76 -16.31
CA PRO A 57 3.90 9.20 -15.34
C PRO A 57 3.84 9.94 -14.01
N ARG A 58 3.53 11.24 -14.02
CA ARG A 58 3.50 12.06 -12.79
C ARG A 58 2.45 11.58 -11.79
N LEU A 59 1.31 11.07 -12.31
CA LEU A 59 0.13 10.71 -11.52
C LEU A 59 0.02 9.20 -11.24
N THR A 60 0.86 8.38 -11.87
CA THR A 60 0.86 6.92 -11.68
C THR A 60 2.06 6.47 -10.84
N LYS A 61 1.84 5.47 -9.99
CA LYS A 61 2.88 4.77 -9.22
C LYS A 61 2.63 3.27 -9.34
N THR A 62 3.63 2.50 -9.71
CA THR A 62 3.52 1.06 -9.90
C THR A 62 4.41 0.33 -8.90
N LEU A 63 3.80 -0.63 -8.20
CA LEU A 63 4.48 -1.61 -7.37
C LEU A 63 4.90 -2.79 -8.25
N PHE A 64 6.19 -3.08 -8.27
CA PHE A 64 6.77 -4.23 -8.94
C PHE A 64 7.18 -5.27 -7.91
N ASP A 65 7.03 -6.55 -8.26
CA ASP A 65 7.61 -7.65 -7.49
C ASP A 65 9.15 -7.65 -7.56
N ALA A 66 9.79 -8.59 -6.85
CA ALA A 66 11.24 -8.76 -6.85
C ALA A 66 11.83 -9.07 -8.24
N ALA A 67 11.06 -9.77 -9.10
CA ALA A 67 11.44 -10.11 -10.47
C ALA A 67 11.27 -8.93 -11.45
N GLY A 68 10.62 -7.85 -11.03
CA GLY A 68 10.37 -6.66 -11.84
C GLY A 68 9.08 -6.71 -12.65
N ASN A 69 8.16 -7.62 -12.35
CA ASN A 69 6.83 -7.65 -12.95
C ASN A 69 5.90 -6.67 -12.24
N PRO A 70 5.06 -5.92 -12.97
CA PRO A 70 4.11 -5.01 -12.34
C PRO A 70 3.02 -5.80 -11.62
N SER A 71 2.80 -5.51 -10.34
CA SER A 71 1.76 -6.15 -9.52
C SER A 71 0.53 -5.26 -9.38
N ILE A 72 0.70 -4.00 -8.95
CA ILE A 72 -0.39 -3.04 -8.78
C ILE A 72 0.06 -1.66 -9.27
N SER A 73 -0.79 -1.00 -10.06
CA SER A 73 -0.62 0.39 -10.46
C SER A 73 -1.67 1.26 -9.78
N VAL A 74 -1.22 2.34 -9.13
CA VAL A 74 -2.09 3.33 -8.51
C VAL A 74 -2.04 4.62 -9.31
N VAL A 75 -3.21 5.12 -9.69
CA VAL A 75 -3.38 6.36 -10.46
C VAL A 75 -4.17 7.34 -9.61
N TYR A 76 -3.69 8.58 -9.52
CA TYR A 76 -4.46 9.67 -8.91
C TYR A 76 -5.25 10.43 -9.97
N HIS A 77 -6.58 10.44 -9.86
CA HIS A 77 -7.47 11.25 -10.69
C HIS A 77 -8.79 11.52 -9.96
N ASN A 78 -9.46 12.62 -10.28
CA ASN A 78 -10.74 13.02 -9.65
C ASN A 78 -10.71 12.99 -8.11
N ASP A 79 -9.60 13.43 -7.51
CA ASP A 79 -9.38 13.46 -6.06
C ASP A 79 -9.43 12.10 -5.33
N GLU A 80 -9.32 11.01 -6.10
CA GLU A 80 -9.26 9.64 -5.61
C GLU A 80 -7.99 8.94 -6.13
N TRP A 81 -7.55 7.92 -5.40
CA TRP A 81 -6.55 6.98 -5.91
C TRP A 81 -7.23 5.70 -6.36
N HIS A 82 -6.98 5.29 -7.59
CA HIS A 82 -7.52 4.05 -8.16
C HIS A 82 -6.38 3.04 -8.33
N GLY A 83 -6.54 1.88 -7.70
CA GLY A 83 -5.59 0.77 -7.75
C GLY A 83 -6.03 -0.29 -8.76
N TYR A 84 -5.18 -0.56 -9.74
CA TYR A 84 -5.42 -1.51 -10.82
C TYR A 84 -4.44 -2.69 -10.78
N ARG A 85 -4.87 -3.84 -11.30
CA ARG A 85 -4.01 -5.00 -11.50
C ARG A 85 -2.93 -4.72 -12.54
N GLY A 86 -1.69 -5.11 -12.22
CA GLY A 86 -0.55 -5.00 -13.10
C GLY A 86 -0.28 -3.55 -13.50
N ASN A 87 -0.11 -3.32 -14.81
CA ASN A 87 0.07 -1.99 -15.39
C ASN A 87 -1.14 -1.56 -16.23
N SER A 88 -2.35 -1.93 -15.79
CA SER A 88 -3.61 -1.58 -16.45
C SER A 88 -4.22 -0.29 -15.88
N GLN A 89 -5.16 0.28 -16.63
CA GLN A 89 -6.13 1.29 -16.18
C GLN A 89 -7.55 0.94 -16.65
N GLU A 90 -7.75 -0.29 -17.11
CA GLU A 90 -9.06 -0.73 -17.58
C GLU A 90 -10.01 -0.95 -16.39
N PRO A 91 -11.31 -0.63 -16.52
CA PRO A 91 -12.27 -0.81 -15.43
C PRO A 91 -12.31 -2.23 -14.87
N LYS A 92 -12.13 -3.25 -15.72
CA LYS A 92 -12.11 -4.67 -15.32
C LYS A 92 -10.95 -5.03 -14.38
N ASP A 93 -9.88 -4.24 -14.42
CA ASP A 93 -8.68 -4.45 -13.64
C ASP A 93 -8.67 -3.60 -12.35
N LEU A 94 -9.71 -2.81 -12.08
CA LEU A 94 -9.84 -2.03 -10.86
C LEU A 94 -9.96 -2.99 -9.65
N ILE A 95 -9.08 -2.84 -8.68
CA ILE A 95 -9.04 -3.64 -7.46
C ILE A 95 -9.63 -2.85 -6.30
N PHE A 96 -9.27 -1.57 -6.19
CA PHE A 96 -9.72 -0.70 -5.10
C PHE A 96 -9.70 0.77 -5.48
N THR A 97 -10.47 1.55 -4.73
CA THR A 97 -10.46 3.02 -4.74
C THR A 97 -10.13 3.52 -3.34
N VAL A 98 -9.31 4.54 -3.22
CA VAL A 98 -8.97 5.21 -1.96
C VAL A 98 -9.47 6.64 -2.00
N ARG A 99 -10.23 7.01 -0.98
CA ARG A 99 -10.73 8.37 -0.77
C ARG A 99 -9.99 9.04 0.37
N LYS A 100 -9.68 10.31 0.19
CA LYS A 100 -9.18 11.17 1.26
C LYS A 100 -10.35 11.68 2.10
N ILE A 101 -10.32 11.39 3.40
CA ILE A 101 -11.31 11.91 4.36
C ILE A 101 -10.72 13.10 5.12
N LEU A 102 -9.47 12.95 5.60
CA LEU A 102 -8.73 14.00 6.29
C LEU A 102 -7.27 14.01 5.85
N TYR A 103 -6.70 15.20 5.67
CA TYR A 103 -5.27 15.35 5.45
C TYR A 103 -4.80 16.67 6.03
N SER A 104 -4.06 16.59 7.12
CA SER A 104 -3.44 17.71 7.81
C SER A 104 -2.00 17.32 8.19
N PRO A 105 -1.16 18.28 8.60
CA PRO A 105 0.17 17.97 9.12
C PRO A 105 0.17 17.02 10.35
N PHE A 106 -0.95 16.96 11.07
CA PHE A 106 -1.08 16.20 12.31
C PHE A 106 -1.73 14.83 12.10
N GLU A 107 -2.65 14.72 11.16
CA GLU A 107 -3.45 13.52 10.94
C GLU A 107 -3.84 13.37 9.47
N THR A 108 -3.80 12.13 9.01
CA THR A 108 -4.27 11.67 7.72
C THR A 108 -5.25 10.54 7.94
N GLU A 109 -6.43 10.65 7.31
CA GLU A 109 -7.42 9.59 7.25
C GLU A 109 -7.79 9.28 5.80
N LEU A 110 -7.58 8.04 5.39
CA LEU A 110 -7.94 7.51 4.07
C LEU A 110 -8.88 6.32 4.24
N HIS A 111 -9.86 6.21 3.35
CA HIS A 111 -10.79 5.09 3.31
C HIS A 111 -10.61 4.33 2.01
N VAL A 112 -10.53 3.00 2.11
CA VAL A 112 -10.31 2.10 0.97
C VAL A 112 -11.58 1.30 0.71
N PHE A 113 -12.00 1.27 -0.55
CA PHE A 113 -13.18 0.55 -1.04
C PHE A 113 -12.72 -0.47 -2.08
N LEU A 114 -13.07 -1.74 -1.91
CA LEU A 114 -12.73 -2.80 -2.86
C LEU A 114 -13.76 -2.84 -3.99
N SER A 115 -13.29 -3.00 -5.24
CA SER A 115 -14.13 -2.95 -6.43
C SER A 115 -15.16 -4.09 -6.53
N SER A 116 -14.95 -5.19 -5.80
CA SER A 116 -15.85 -6.36 -5.77
C SER A 116 -17.00 -6.24 -4.77
N THR A 117 -17.05 -5.17 -3.96
CA THR A 117 -18.10 -4.99 -2.95
C THR A 117 -19.30 -4.30 -3.59
N ASN A 118 -20.51 -4.85 -3.41
CA ASN A 118 -21.74 -4.32 -3.97
C ASN A 118 -21.97 -2.86 -3.55
N ILE A 119 -22.39 -2.02 -4.50
CA ILE A 119 -22.60 -0.56 -4.37
C ILE A 119 -23.56 -0.17 -3.23
N GLY A 120 -24.38 -1.10 -2.73
CA GLY A 120 -25.32 -0.91 -1.63
C GLY A 120 -24.69 -0.85 -0.23
N ASP A 121 -23.50 -1.42 -0.02
CA ASP A 121 -22.78 -1.37 1.26
C ASP A 121 -21.59 -0.40 1.13
N GLN A 122 -21.86 0.91 1.21
CA GLN A 122 -20.84 1.97 1.16
C GLN A 122 -19.89 2.00 2.37
N LYS A 123 -19.73 0.89 3.10
CA LYS A 123 -18.78 0.80 4.21
C LYS A 123 -17.37 0.61 3.65
N SER A 124 -16.43 1.44 4.10
CA SER A 124 -15.03 1.26 3.74
C SER A 124 -14.50 -0.09 4.25
N CYS A 125 -13.83 -0.83 3.37
CA CYS A 125 -13.23 -2.13 3.69
C CYS A 125 -12.02 -1.95 4.62
N PHE A 126 -11.26 -0.87 4.39
CA PHE A 126 -10.13 -0.48 5.24
C PHE A 126 -10.13 1.01 5.53
N ARG A 127 -9.65 1.35 6.72
CA ARG A 127 -9.39 2.72 7.15
C ARG A 127 -7.92 2.83 7.50
N LEU A 128 -7.22 3.77 6.86
CA LEU A 128 -5.88 4.17 7.27
C LEU A 128 -5.99 5.46 8.08
N LYS A 129 -5.44 5.46 9.28
CA LYS A 129 -5.40 6.63 10.18
C LYS A 129 -3.99 6.87 10.68
N GLY A 130 -3.70 8.11 11.06
CA GLY A 130 -2.50 8.48 11.81
C GLY A 130 -1.66 9.55 11.12
N ASN A 131 -0.37 9.62 11.43
CA ASN A 131 0.51 10.68 10.96
C ASN A 131 1.71 10.12 10.15
N PRO A 132 1.73 10.32 8.82
CA PRO A 132 2.83 9.86 7.97
C PRO A 132 4.18 10.49 8.33
N PHE A 133 4.21 11.77 8.73
CA PHE A 133 5.45 12.48 9.11
C PHE A 133 6.06 11.94 10.41
N ARG A 134 5.21 11.49 11.34
CA ARG A 134 5.63 10.83 12.58
C ARG A 134 5.76 9.31 12.43
N ARG A 135 5.60 8.76 11.22
CA ARG A 135 5.61 7.31 10.94
C ARG A 135 4.67 6.52 11.87
N ALA A 136 3.53 7.11 12.19
CA ALA A 136 2.55 6.57 13.13
C ALA A 136 1.23 6.35 12.38
N CYS A 137 1.23 5.42 11.43
CA CYS A 137 0.06 5.07 10.62
C CYS A 137 -0.40 3.65 10.92
N THR A 138 -1.71 3.45 10.93
CA THR A 138 -2.36 2.15 11.18
C THR A 138 -3.42 1.89 10.13
N ILE A 139 -3.47 0.67 9.61
CA ILE A 139 -4.53 0.17 8.73
C ILE A 139 -5.47 -0.70 9.55
N ILE A 140 -6.76 -0.38 9.48
CA ILE A 140 -7.82 -0.99 10.27
C ILE A 140 -8.87 -1.57 9.32
N SER A 141 -9.30 -2.81 9.55
CA SER A 141 -10.47 -3.41 8.89
C SER A 141 -11.52 -3.74 9.94
N GLY A 142 -12.73 -3.15 9.82
CA GLY A 142 -13.73 -3.23 10.87
C GLY A 142 -13.20 -2.69 12.20
N ASN A 143 -13.05 -3.58 13.18
CA ASN A 143 -12.50 -3.30 14.52
C ASN A 143 -11.10 -3.91 14.75
N SER A 144 -10.49 -4.47 13.71
CA SER A 144 -9.21 -5.17 13.80
C SER A 144 -8.10 -4.36 13.11
N ILE A 145 -6.94 -4.32 13.74
CA ILE A 145 -5.73 -3.76 13.14
C ILE A 145 -5.13 -4.81 12.21
N VAL A 146 -4.89 -4.45 10.96
CA VAL A 146 -4.35 -5.38 9.93
C VAL A 146 -2.94 -5.01 9.49
N ALA A 147 -2.50 -3.76 9.71
CA ALA A 147 -1.10 -3.36 9.51
C ALA A 147 -0.77 -2.12 10.34
N GLN A 148 0.49 -1.97 10.72
CA GLN A 148 1.01 -0.82 11.46
C GLN A 148 2.39 -0.42 10.96
N VAL A 149 2.73 0.86 11.13
CA VAL A 149 4.09 1.35 10.94
C VAL A 149 4.75 1.44 12.32
N ILE A 150 5.93 0.82 12.45
CA ILE A 150 6.73 0.83 13.67
C ILE A 150 8.03 1.56 13.40
N ILE A 151 8.46 2.43 14.32
CA ILE A 151 9.80 3.02 14.29
C ILE A 151 10.73 2.07 15.04
N ILE A 152 11.58 1.36 14.29
CA ILE A 152 12.69 0.61 14.90
C ILE A 152 13.78 1.63 15.25
N PHE A 153 13.88 1.97 16.52
CA PHE A 153 15.09 2.61 17.06
C PHE A 153 16.16 1.53 17.14
N ALA A 154 17.14 1.55 16.24
CA ALA A 154 18.34 0.76 16.45
C ALA A 154 19.04 1.32 17.71
N PRO A 155 19.24 0.53 18.78
CA PRO A 155 20.02 0.99 19.92
C PRO A 155 21.44 1.27 19.44
N LEU A 156 21.94 2.47 19.75
CA LEU A 156 23.28 2.95 19.37
C LEU A 156 24.44 2.21 20.08
N PHE A 157 24.18 1.09 20.75
CA PHE A 157 25.12 0.40 21.64
C PHE A 157 25.48 -1.01 21.17
N ALA A 158 25.88 -1.14 19.91
CA ALA A 158 26.54 -2.36 19.42
C ALA A 158 27.73 -2.02 18.52
N GLN A 159 28.59 -1.10 18.99
CA GLN A 159 29.98 -0.96 18.56
C GLN A 159 30.82 -0.54 19.77
N LEU A 160 31.22 -1.53 20.58
CA LEU A 160 32.43 -1.49 21.43
C LEU A 160 33.13 -2.83 21.29
#